data_AF-A0A7J4VBU4-F1
#
_entry.id   AF-A0A7J4VBU4-F1
#
_cell.length_a   1.000
_cell.length_b   1.000
_cell.length_c   1.000
_cell.angle_alpha   90.00
_cell.angle_beta   90.00
_cell.angle_gamma   90.00
#
_symmetry.space_group_name_H-M   'P 1'
#
loop_
_entity.id
_entity.type
_entity.pdbx_description
1 polymer ?
#
loop_
_entity_poly.entity_id
_entity_poly.type
_entity_poly.pdbx_seq_one_letter_code
_entity_poly.pdbx_strand_id
1 'polypeptide(L)'
;PLKMLMKKLNVSQYAADTPFIDVNYQPMEVKIKLKQAVGEPSIPVVALRDRVRKGDVIATIPEGKLGSTIHASISGTVIDVNNDFIRILNN
;
A
#
# COMPACT_ATOMS: atom_id res chain seq x y z
N PRO A 1 -31.19 -25.29 2.09
CA PRO A 1 -30.97 -24.35 0.96
C PRO A 1 -29.68 -23.52 1.09
N LEU A 2 -29.52 -22.74 2.16
CA LEU A 2 -28.36 -21.84 2.35
C LEU A 2 -27.02 -22.59 2.52
N LYS A 3 -26.97 -23.65 3.34
CA LYS A 3 -25.74 -24.48 3.51
C LYS A 3 -25.23 -25.08 2.19
N MET A 4 -26.13 -25.48 1.30
CA MET A 4 -25.77 -26.03 -0.02
C MET A 4 -25.24 -24.93 -0.95
N LEU A 5 -25.81 -23.72 -0.88
CA LEU A 5 -25.30 -22.56 -1.63
C LEU A 5 -23.89 -22.17 -1.15
N MET A 6 -23.66 -22.10 0.16
CA MET A 6 -22.34 -21.81 0.74
C MET A 6 -21.29 -22.84 0.33
N LYS A 7 -21.67 -24.13 0.29
CA LYS A 7 -20.81 -25.22 -0.19
C LYS A 7 -20.48 -25.07 -1.68
N LYS A 8 -21.46 -24.69 -2.52
CA LYS A 8 -21.26 -24.44 -3.96
C LYS A 8 -20.34 -23.25 -4.23
N LEU A 9 -20.45 -22.19 -3.43
CA LEU A 9 -19.61 -20.98 -3.55
C LEU A 9 -18.24 -21.13 -2.87
N ASN A 10 -17.97 -22.26 -2.22
CA ASN A 10 -16.74 -22.52 -1.45
C ASN A 10 -16.44 -21.46 -0.36
N VAL A 11 -17.50 -20.90 0.23
CA VAL A 11 -17.39 -19.83 1.25
C VAL A 11 -17.55 -20.33 2.68
N SER A 12 -17.88 -21.61 2.88
CA SER A 12 -18.08 -22.19 4.22
C SER A 12 -16.84 -22.06 5.12
N GLN A 13 -15.63 -22.03 4.55
CA GLN A 13 -14.37 -21.82 5.29
C GLN A 13 -14.24 -20.43 5.93
N TYR A 14 -15.02 -19.45 5.45
CA TYR A 14 -15.03 -18.08 5.98
C TYR A 14 -16.17 -17.85 6.99
N ALA A 15 -16.99 -18.87 7.27
CA ALA A 15 -18.07 -18.80 8.23
C ALA A 15 -17.53 -19.00 9.66
N ALA A 16 -16.73 -18.04 10.11
CA ALA A 16 -16.19 -17.97 11.46
C ALA A 16 -16.52 -16.60 12.08
N ASP A 17 -16.51 -16.53 13.40
CA ASP A 17 -16.62 -15.25 14.10
C ASP A 17 -15.45 -14.35 13.68
N THR A 18 -15.78 -13.18 13.14
CA THR A 18 -14.82 -12.19 12.63
C THR A 18 -14.96 -10.88 13.43
N PRO A 19 -14.67 -10.89 14.75
CA PRO A 19 -14.78 -9.69 15.56
C PRO A 19 -13.82 -8.63 15.03
N PHE A 20 -14.33 -7.41 14.85
CA PHE A 20 -13.50 -6.27 14.54
C PHE A 20 -12.67 -5.92 15.77
N ILE A 21 -11.35 -5.90 15.63
CA ILE A 21 -10.41 -5.52 16.69
C ILE A 21 -9.78 -4.20 16.25
N ASP A 22 -10.03 -3.14 17.00
CA ASP A 22 -9.39 -1.84 16.77
C ASP A 22 -7.94 -1.90 17.27
N VAL A 23 -7.02 -2.26 16.37
CA VAL A 23 -5.59 -2.31 16.65
C VAL A 23 -4.93 -1.06 16.10
N ASN A 24 -4.31 -0.27 16.97
CA ASN A 24 -3.43 0.82 16.56
C ASN A 24 -2.07 0.26 16.11
N TYR A 25 -2.05 -0.37 14.92
CA TYR A 25 -0.86 -0.99 14.37
C TYR A 25 0.08 0.05 13.77
N GLN A 26 1.31 0.09 14.29
CA GLN A 26 2.38 0.97 13.81
C GLN A 26 3.50 0.12 13.20
N PRO A 27 3.51 -0.11 11.88
CA PRO A 27 4.56 -0.90 11.26
C PRO A 27 5.91 -0.19 11.39
N MET A 28 6.96 -0.96 11.67
CA MET A 28 8.33 -0.46 11.68
C MET A 28 8.79 -0.06 10.26
N GLU A 29 8.27 -0.71 9.23
CA GLU A 29 8.67 -0.49 7.85
C GLU A 29 7.51 -0.74 6.89
N VAL A 30 7.47 0.00 5.80
CA VAL A 30 6.52 -0.21 4.69
C VAL A 30 7.25 -0.28 3.35
N LYS A 31 6.72 -1.10 2.44
CA LYS A 31 7.14 -1.17 1.04
C LYS A 31 5.98 -0.76 0.15
N ILE A 32 6.08 0.41 -0.46
CA ILE A 32 5.03 1.03 -1.25
C ILE A 32 5.33 0.81 -2.73
N LYS A 33 4.48 0.04 -3.42
CA LYS A 33 4.60 -0.23 -4.86
C LYS A 33 4.27 1.01 -5.68
N LEU A 34 5.00 1.23 -6.76
CA LEU A 34 4.79 2.36 -7.68
C LEU A 34 3.68 2.11 -8.70
N LYS A 35 3.28 0.85 -8.88
CA LYS A 35 2.15 0.42 -9.72
C LYS A 35 0.97 0.00 -8.83
N GLN A 36 0.05 0.92 -8.57
CA GLN A 36 -1.15 0.66 -7.74
C GLN A 36 -2.48 0.82 -8.49
N ALA A 37 -2.45 1.47 -9.66
CA ALA A 37 -3.63 1.74 -10.47
C ALA A 37 -3.42 1.31 -11.92
N VAL A 38 -4.50 1.41 -12.71
CA VAL A 38 -4.45 1.29 -14.17
C VAL A 38 -3.62 2.45 -14.74
N GLY A 39 -2.83 2.19 -15.78
CA GLY A 39 -1.94 3.19 -16.38
C GLY A 39 -0.47 2.85 -16.19
N GLU A 40 0.43 3.84 -16.19
CA GLU A 40 1.88 3.64 -15.98
C GLU A 40 2.26 3.65 -14.49
N PRO A 41 3.39 3.03 -14.10
CA PRO A 41 3.95 3.21 -12.75
C PRO A 41 4.27 4.68 -12.47
N SER A 42 4.07 5.09 -11.21
CA SER A 42 4.44 6.43 -10.76
C SER A 42 5.94 6.56 -10.59
N ILE A 43 6.49 7.74 -10.91
CA ILE A 43 7.91 8.05 -10.83
C ILE A 43 8.20 8.58 -9.43
N PRO A 44 9.17 8.01 -8.68
CA PRO A 44 9.57 8.52 -7.38
C PRO A 44 9.98 9.98 -7.45
N VAL A 45 9.55 10.77 -6.47
CA VAL A 45 9.96 12.17 -6.29
C VAL A 45 10.81 12.37 -5.03
N VAL A 46 11.18 11.27 -4.37
CA VAL A 46 12.06 11.21 -3.20
C VAL A 46 13.27 10.33 -3.50
N ALA A 47 14.35 10.56 -2.77
CA ALA A 47 15.60 9.83 -2.87
C ALA A 47 15.91 9.02 -1.59
N LEU A 48 16.90 8.13 -1.70
CA LEU A 48 17.43 7.40 -0.55
C LEU A 48 17.86 8.39 0.55
N ARG A 49 17.50 8.08 1.80
CA ARG A 49 17.71 8.88 3.02
C ARG A 49 16.83 10.11 3.20
N ASP A 50 15.90 10.40 2.29
CA ASP A 50 14.93 11.47 2.50
C ASP A 50 14.03 11.17 3.70
N ARG A 51 13.70 12.22 4.46
CA ARG A 51 12.69 12.16 5.52
C ARG A 51 11.34 12.53 4.95
N VAL A 52 10.34 11.72 5.24
CA VAL A 52 8.96 11.94 4.80
C VAL A 52 8.02 11.89 6.00
N ARG A 53 6.93 12.63 5.92
CA ARG A 53 5.80 12.57 6.85
C ARG A 53 4.70 11.75 6.21
N LYS A 54 3.89 11.10 7.04
CA LYS A 54 2.66 10.45 6.59
C LYS A 54 1.82 11.46 5.80
N GLY A 55 1.44 11.07 4.58
CA GLY A 55 0.69 11.92 3.65
C GLY A 55 1.54 12.76 2.71
N ASP A 56 2.87 12.76 2.80
CA ASP A 56 3.71 13.44 1.82
C ASP A 56 3.67 12.71 0.46
N VAL A 57 3.72 13.47 -0.63
CA VAL A 57 3.84 12.90 -1.99
C VAL A 57 5.25 12.32 -2.18
N ILE A 58 5.32 11.02 -2.48
CA ILE A 58 6.59 10.29 -2.66
C ILE A 58 6.78 9.76 -4.09
N ALA A 59 5.72 9.71 -4.89
CA ALA A 59 5.82 9.47 -6.33
C ALA A 59 4.69 10.16 -7.09
N THR A 60 4.96 10.63 -8.31
CA THR A 60 4.00 11.31 -9.18
C THR A 60 3.77 10.55 -10.49
N ILE A 61 2.69 10.89 -11.19
CA ILE A 61 2.35 10.26 -12.46
C ILE A 61 3.29 10.79 -13.55
N PRO A 62 3.81 9.95 -14.46
CA PRO A 62 4.51 10.44 -15.64
C PRO A 62 3.63 11.41 -16.45
N GLU A 63 4.22 12.48 -16.96
CA GLU A 63 3.48 13.50 -17.70
C GLU A 63 2.72 12.90 -18.90
N GLY A 64 1.46 13.30 -19.07
CA GLY A 64 0.59 12.82 -20.15
C GLY A 64 0.17 11.36 -20.04
N LYS A 65 0.45 10.68 -18.92
CA LYS A 65 0.04 9.29 -18.67
C LYS A 65 -1.08 9.22 -17.63
N LEU A 66 -1.80 8.11 -17.67
CA LEU A 66 -2.72 7.72 -16.61
C LEU A 66 -1.92 7.05 -15.48
N GLY A 67 -2.29 7.28 -14.22
CA GLY A 67 -1.68 6.65 -13.07
C GLY A 67 -2.26 7.18 -11.76
N SER A 68 -1.50 7.12 -10.66
CA SER A 68 -1.91 7.70 -9.38
C SER A 68 -0.73 8.32 -8.63
N THR A 69 -0.95 9.49 -8.03
CA THR A 69 0.03 10.09 -7.12
C THR A 69 0.10 9.27 -5.83
N ILE A 70 1.30 8.92 -5.41
CA ILE A 70 1.53 8.03 -4.27
C ILE A 70 2.02 8.85 -3.09
N HIS A 71 1.47 8.56 -1.92
CA HIS A 71 1.77 9.25 -0.68
C HIS A 71 2.41 8.30 0.33
N ALA A 72 3.24 8.82 1.23
CA ALA A 72 3.83 8.05 2.32
C ALA A 72 2.75 7.57 3.30
N SER A 73 2.66 6.26 3.52
CA SER A 73 1.68 5.67 4.46
C SER A 73 2.08 5.87 5.93
N ILE A 74 3.36 6.10 6.19
CA ILE A 74 3.93 6.39 7.51
C ILE A 74 4.95 7.53 7.40
N SER A 75 5.21 8.19 8.54
CA SER A 75 6.38 9.07 8.67
C SER A 75 7.64 8.22 8.85
N GLY A 76 8.78 8.68 8.35
CA GLY A 76 10.02 7.92 8.45
C GLY A 76 11.12 8.38 7.51
N THR A 77 12.06 7.49 7.26
CA THR A 77 13.18 7.70 6.32
C THR A 77 13.09 6.73 5.16
N VAL A 78 13.30 7.22 3.94
CA VAL A 78 13.39 6.38 2.74
C VAL A 78 14.67 5.55 2.81
N ILE A 79 14.53 4.22 2.85
CA ILE A 79 15.65 3.27 2.94
C ILE A 79 15.92 2.51 1.64
N ASP A 80 15.02 2.59 0.67
CA ASP A 80 15.18 1.99 -0.67
C ASP A 80 14.26 2.71 -1.66
N VAL A 81 14.74 2.94 -2.87
CA VAL A 81 13.97 3.52 -3.98
C VAL A 81 14.46 2.93 -5.30
N ASN A 82 13.52 2.42 -6.09
CA ASN A 82 13.78 1.93 -7.45
C ASN A 82 12.51 2.08 -8.31
N ASN A 83 12.54 1.53 -9.52
CA ASN A 83 11.44 1.65 -10.49
C ASN A 83 10.16 0.89 -10.10
N ASP A 84 10.21 0.01 -9.11
CA ASP A 84 9.06 -0.81 -8.69
C ASP A 84 8.46 -0.36 -7.36
N PHE A 85 9.26 0.19 -6.44
CA PHE A 85 8.83 0.49 -5.08
C PHE A 85 9.70 1.52 -4.35
N ILE A 86 9.15 2.02 -3.24
CA ILE A 86 9.82 2.84 -2.22
C ILE A 86 9.68 2.12 -0.86
N ARG A 87 10.75 2.00 -0.08
CA ARG A 87 10.69 1.52 1.31
C ARG A 87 10.92 2.65 2.30
N ILE A 88 10.09 2.73 3.32
CA ILE A 88 10.17 3.73 4.40
C ILE A 88 10.30 3.01 5.73
N LEU A 89 11.32 3.37 6.51
CA LEU A 89 11.53 2.93 7.89
C LEU A 89 11.00 3.98 8.86
N ASN A 90 10.17 3.56 9.80
CA ASN A 90 9.68 4.38 10.91
C ASN A 90 10.83 4.66 11.89
N ASN A 91 10.96 5.90 12.35
CA ASN A 91 12.00 6.33 13.30
C ASN A 91 11.36 6.88 14.58
#